data_AF-A0A8B5XJ43-F1
#
_entry.id   AF-A0A8B5XJ43-F1
#
_cell.length_a   1.000
_cell.length_b   1.000
_cell.length_c   1.000
_cell.angle_alpha   90.00
_cell.angle_beta   90.00
_cell.angle_gamma   90.00
#
_symmetry.space_group_name_H-M   'P 1'
#
loop_
_entity.id
_entity.type
_entity.pdbx_description
1 polymer ?
#
loop_
_entity_poly.entity_id
_entity_poly.type
_entity_poly.pdbx_seq_one_letter_code
_entity_poly.pdbx_strand_id
1 'polypeptide(L)'
;MIGPVPLVFSELLPGDRVAGLACLWTAELRRTRQGKPFLRMELRDETSSILPAILWDADPDQVYECPTVVLIEGDASEYNGSPQIRVNTLRLTKEDVGAYLPGTYRPREELIDEFTGLVEMIEDEDLRGLVNHVLEASPGFWSAPAAIRFHGAYRGGLLEHTLHVMRICLSSADIYGGRVNRDLLLATAALHDIGKADAYDGPESRQPLEDERLLGHIVRGVMLVERVARDIEYAGDIPLSDVLHPIISHHGELEYGAPVTPGTPEGLILSGADTLDASTTGYFDLWRDKVDGESWTYSNQSRGWVRKPNTYDQG
;
A
#
# COMPACT_ATOMS: atom_id res chain seq x y z
N MET A 1 -23.81 12.31 22.01
CA MET A 1 -22.54 13.04 22.07
C MET A 1 -21.93 12.91 20.70
N ILE A 2 -21.64 14.04 20.05
CA ILE A 2 -20.89 14.04 18.79
C ILE A 2 -19.49 13.52 19.15
N GLY A 3 -19.03 12.45 18.49
CA GLY A 3 -17.70 11.91 18.71
C GLY A 3 -16.61 12.97 18.42
N PRO A 4 -15.36 12.72 18.82
CA PRO A 4 -14.26 13.61 18.45
C PRO A 4 -14.18 13.73 16.91
N VAL A 5 -14.10 14.96 16.40
CA VAL A 5 -14.12 15.25 14.96
C VAL A 5 -12.67 15.20 14.42
N PRO A 6 -12.42 14.62 13.23
CA PRO A 6 -11.14 14.73 12.55
C PRO A 6 -10.72 16.18 12.34
N LEU A 7 -9.45 16.48 12.60
CA LEU A 7 -8.89 17.80 12.31
C LEU A 7 -8.64 17.94 10.81
N VAL A 8 -8.84 19.15 10.28
CA VAL A 8 -8.45 19.54 8.91
C VAL A 8 -7.45 20.67 9.04
N PHE A 9 -6.18 20.40 8.71
CA PHE A 9 -5.07 21.31 9.02
C PHE A 9 -5.05 22.56 8.15
N SER A 10 -5.59 22.50 6.94
CA SER A 10 -5.72 23.65 6.05
C SER A 10 -6.70 24.72 6.58
N GLU A 11 -7.54 24.37 7.55
CA GLU A 11 -8.49 25.29 8.20
C GLU A 11 -7.93 25.94 9.47
N LEU A 12 -6.76 25.51 9.95
CA LEU A 12 -6.17 26.01 11.19
C LEU A 12 -5.39 27.31 10.97
N LEU A 13 -5.70 28.33 11.77
CA LEU A 13 -4.97 29.59 11.83
C LEU A 13 -4.12 29.68 13.10
N PRO A 14 -2.98 30.40 13.08
CA PRO A 14 -2.19 30.65 14.28
C PRO A 14 -3.03 31.28 15.41
N GLY A 15 -3.01 30.66 16.59
CA GLY A 15 -3.80 31.06 17.76
C GLY A 15 -5.09 30.28 17.96
N ASP A 16 -5.52 29.46 16.99
CA ASP A 16 -6.71 28.63 17.13
C ASP A 16 -6.53 27.55 18.20
N ARG A 17 -7.63 27.27 18.92
CA ARG A 17 -7.71 26.11 19.80
C ARG A 17 -7.96 24.87 18.95
N VAL A 18 -7.12 23.86 19.14
CA VAL A 18 -7.19 22.59 18.42
C VAL A 18 -7.72 21.52 19.37
N ALA A 19 -8.77 20.81 18.98
CA ALA A 19 -9.28 19.65 19.69
C ALA A 19 -9.92 18.68 18.70
N GLY A 20 -9.34 17.50 18.50
CA GLY A 20 -9.83 16.55 17.50
C GLY A 20 -8.88 15.38 17.23
N LEU A 21 -9.29 14.53 16.29
CA LEU A 21 -8.51 13.37 15.87
C LEU A 21 -7.48 13.77 14.81
N ALA A 22 -6.27 13.21 14.94
CA ALA A 22 -5.23 13.26 13.92
C ALA A 22 -4.42 11.96 13.94
N CYS A 23 -3.76 11.63 12.84
CA CYS A 23 -2.81 10.53 12.81
C CYS A 23 -1.44 11.00 13.29
N LEU A 24 -0.93 10.40 14.36
CA LEU A 24 0.45 10.54 14.78
C LEU A 24 1.33 9.76 13.80
N TRP A 25 1.91 10.48 12.85
CA TRP A 25 2.67 9.90 11.72
C TRP A 25 4.09 9.52 12.13
N THR A 26 4.76 10.41 12.87
CA THR A 26 6.06 10.14 13.49
C THR A 26 6.11 10.73 14.88
N ALA A 27 6.86 10.09 15.78
CA ALA A 27 7.07 10.54 17.14
C ALA A 27 8.54 10.28 17.55
N GLU A 28 9.23 11.34 17.98
CA GLU A 28 10.63 11.27 18.39
C GLU A 28 10.78 11.93 19.77
N LEU A 29 11.12 11.12 20.77
CA LEU A 29 11.43 11.63 22.11
C LEU A 29 12.78 12.34 22.10
N ARG A 30 12.77 13.62 22.44
CA ARG A 30 13.97 14.46 22.53
C ARG A 30 14.09 15.10 23.91
N ARG A 31 15.25 15.68 24.18
CA ARG A 31 15.52 16.45 25.41
C ARG A 31 15.89 17.87 25.07
N THR A 32 15.39 18.81 25.85
CA THR A 32 15.83 20.21 25.81
C THR A 32 17.28 20.33 26.28
N ARG A 33 17.89 21.51 26.08
CA ARG A 33 19.23 21.82 26.65
C ARG A 33 19.29 21.66 28.18
N GLN A 34 18.15 21.79 28.87
CA GLN A 34 18.03 21.61 30.31
C GLN A 34 17.68 20.15 30.71
N GLY A 35 17.71 19.22 29.76
CA GLY A 35 17.48 17.79 30.00
C GLY A 35 16.00 17.35 30.08
N LYS A 36 15.05 18.30 30.07
CA LYS A 36 13.61 17.98 30.11
C LYS A 36 13.16 17.26 28.82
N PRO A 37 12.41 16.15 28.93
CA PRO A 37 11.89 15.44 27.77
C PRO A 37 10.78 16.22 27.06
N PHE A 38 10.71 16.08 25.74
CA PHE A 38 9.60 16.53 24.92
C PHE A 38 9.45 15.59 23.72
N LEU A 39 8.23 15.47 23.21
CA LEU A 39 7.93 14.68 22.01
C LEU A 39 7.87 15.62 20.82
N ARG A 40 8.73 15.38 19.83
CA ARG A 40 8.62 15.99 18.51
C ARG A 40 7.80 15.06 17.63
N MET A 41 6.79 15.59 16.97
CA MET A 41 5.84 14.78 16.21
C MET A 41 5.61 15.37 14.83
N GLU A 42 5.17 14.51 13.92
CA GLU A 42 4.46 14.90 12.71
C GLU A 42 3.05 14.34 12.83
N LEU A 43 2.05 15.22 12.71
CA LEU A 43 0.66 14.84 12.66
C LEU A 43 0.19 14.90 11.21
N ARG A 44 -0.68 13.99 10.82
CA ARG A 44 -1.31 13.92 9.50
C ARG A 44 -2.83 13.98 9.64
N ASP A 45 -3.48 14.75 8.77
CA ASP A 45 -4.94 14.79 8.65
C ASP A 45 -5.45 13.90 7.51
N GLU A 46 -6.77 13.79 7.35
CA GLU A 46 -7.39 12.98 6.28
C GLU A 46 -7.12 13.53 4.88
N THR A 47 -6.75 14.81 4.76
CA THR A 47 -6.34 15.43 3.50
C THR A 47 -4.88 15.11 3.13
N SER A 48 -4.22 14.26 3.92
CA SER A 48 -2.78 13.96 3.83
C SER A 48 -1.86 15.15 4.14
N SER A 49 -2.39 16.25 4.67
CA SER A 49 -1.58 17.38 5.11
C SER A 49 -0.80 16.99 6.37
N ILE A 50 0.47 17.35 6.42
CA ILE A 50 1.34 17.09 7.58
C ILE A 50 1.67 18.40 8.28
N LEU A 51 1.45 18.44 9.61
CA LEU A 51 1.91 19.53 10.47
C LEU A 51 2.88 19.03 11.52
N PRO A 52 4.03 19.71 11.73
CA PRO A 52 4.87 19.49 12.90
C PRO A 52 4.07 19.74 14.17
N ALA A 53 4.33 18.95 15.21
CA ALA A 53 3.73 19.14 16.53
C ALA A 53 4.73 18.89 17.65
N ILE A 54 4.51 19.55 18.79
CA ILE A 54 5.34 19.39 20.00
C ILE A 54 4.46 19.16 21.22
N LEU A 55 4.76 18.12 21.99
CA LEU A 55 4.26 17.89 23.34
C LEU A 55 5.41 18.09 24.32
N TRP A 56 5.30 19.10 25.18
CA TRP A 56 6.28 19.37 26.24
C TRP A 56 6.07 18.47 27.44
N ASP A 57 7.13 18.28 28.23
CA ASP A 57 7.11 17.47 29.45
C ASP A 57 6.56 16.04 29.20
N ALA A 58 6.92 15.47 28.04
CA ALA A 58 6.46 14.16 27.61
C ALA A 58 6.99 13.04 28.52
N ASP A 59 6.16 12.02 28.73
CA ASP A 59 6.56 10.81 29.45
C ASP A 59 7.64 10.05 28.65
N PRO A 60 8.86 9.88 29.20
CA PRO A 60 9.94 9.19 28.50
C PRO A 60 9.72 7.69 28.35
N ASP A 61 8.82 7.09 29.13
CA ASP A 61 8.56 5.64 29.13
C ASP A 61 7.40 5.25 28.19
N GLN A 62 6.63 6.23 27.71
CA GLN A 62 5.53 6.01 26.76
C GLN A 62 6.08 5.70 25.36
N VAL A 63 5.71 4.53 24.83
CA VAL A 63 6.01 4.12 23.46
C VAL A 63 4.83 4.46 22.55
N TYR A 64 5.12 4.98 21.35
CA TYR A 64 4.14 5.26 20.31
C TYR A 64 4.42 4.39 19.09
N GLU A 65 3.51 3.48 18.78
CA GLU A 65 3.59 2.67 17.56
C GLU A 65 2.99 3.45 16.40
N CYS A 66 3.84 4.19 15.67
CA CYS A 66 3.39 5.03 14.56
C CYS A 66 3.31 4.24 13.23
N PRO A 67 2.34 4.55 12.34
CA PRO A 67 1.28 5.55 12.53
C PRO A 67 0.19 5.06 13.49
N THR A 68 -0.42 5.98 14.26
CA THR A 68 -1.56 5.68 15.14
C THR A 68 -2.48 6.89 15.28
N VAL A 69 -3.79 6.67 15.41
CA VAL A 69 -4.74 7.78 15.60
C VAL A 69 -4.72 8.23 17.06
N VAL A 70 -4.54 9.54 17.24
CA VAL A 70 -4.51 10.20 18.54
C VAL A 70 -5.61 11.26 18.63
N LEU A 71 -6.20 11.39 19.81
CA LEU A 71 -7.00 12.54 20.19
C LEU A 71 -6.05 13.57 20.80
N ILE A 72 -6.00 14.76 20.21
CA ILE A 72 -5.15 15.84 20.69
C ILE A 72 -5.98 17.04 21.14
N GLU A 73 -5.46 17.75 22.12
CA GLU A 73 -5.90 19.10 22.49
C GLU A 73 -4.67 20.02 22.53
N GLY A 74 -4.79 21.23 22.01
CA GLY A 74 -3.65 22.11 21.84
C GLY A 74 -4.00 23.47 21.28
N ASP A 75 -2.96 24.12 20.77
CA ASP A 75 -3.01 25.44 20.15
C ASP A 75 -2.27 25.39 18.82
N ALA A 76 -2.91 25.85 17.75
CA ALA A 76 -2.22 26.14 16.51
C ALA A 76 -1.25 27.31 16.74
N SER A 77 -0.01 27.13 16.33
CA SER A 77 1.09 28.05 16.62
C SER A 77 2.00 28.19 15.41
N GLU A 78 2.93 29.13 15.48
CA GLU A 78 4.00 29.25 14.50
C GLU A 78 5.35 29.12 15.19
N TYR A 79 6.26 28.38 14.55
CA TYR A 79 7.66 28.32 14.94
C TYR A 79 8.53 28.75 13.79
N ASN A 80 9.27 29.85 13.97
CA ASN A 80 10.15 30.43 12.95
C ASN A 80 9.46 30.70 11.60
N GLY A 81 8.18 31.12 11.65
CA GLY A 81 7.36 31.40 10.47
C GLY A 81 6.74 30.17 9.79
N SER A 82 6.86 28.98 10.37
CA SER A 82 6.20 27.77 9.89
C SER A 82 5.08 27.33 10.85
N PRO A 83 3.90 26.92 10.33
CA PRO A 83 2.83 26.38 11.15
C PRO A 83 3.25 25.15 11.96
N GLN A 84 2.78 25.06 13.21
CA GLN A 84 3.00 23.94 14.11
C GLN A 84 1.86 23.83 15.12
N ILE A 85 1.53 22.62 15.55
CA ILE A 85 0.58 22.41 16.66
C ILE A 85 1.35 22.25 17.98
N ARG A 86 1.08 23.13 18.95
CA ARG A 86 1.51 22.92 20.34
C ARG A 86 0.47 22.04 21.03
N VAL A 87 0.84 20.80 21.28
CA VAL A 87 -0.04 19.81 21.93
C VAL A 87 0.08 19.95 23.44
N ASN A 88 -1.06 20.11 24.11
CA ASN A 88 -1.18 20.15 25.56
C ASN A 88 -1.59 18.78 26.12
N THR A 89 -2.50 18.10 25.42
CA THR A 89 -2.98 16.75 25.77
C THR A 89 -2.90 15.86 24.54
N LEU A 90 -2.39 14.64 24.70
CA LEU A 90 -2.42 13.59 23.68
C LEU A 90 -2.96 12.31 24.30
N ARG A 91 -3.91 11.66 23.63
CA ARG A 91 -4.44 10.36 24.03
C ARG A 91 -4.42 9.40 22.86
N LEU A 92 -3.88 8.20 23.08
CA LEU A 92 -4.01 7.10 22.12
C LEU A 92 -5.49 6.71 22.00
N THR A 93 -5.92 6.46 20.78
CA THR A 93 -7.27 5.98 20.49
C THR A 93 -7.24 4.54 20.00
N LYS A 94 -8.42 3.97 19.76
CA LYS A 94 -8.58 2.70 19.05
C LYS A 94 -9.11 2.92 17.62
N GLU A 95 -9.13 4.17 17.17
CA GLU A 95 -9.56 4.50 15.81
C GLU A 95 -8.53 3.99 14.80
N ASP A 96 -9.01 3.66 13.62
CA ASP A 96 -8.18 3.14 12.53
C ASP A 96 -7.48 4.29 11.79
N VAL A 97 -6.25 4.04 11.31
CA VAL A 97 -5.43 5.03 10.59
C VAL A 97 -5.82 5.22 9.12
N GLY A 98 -6.67 4.37 8.55
CA GLY A 98 -6.91 4.27 7.11
C GLY A 98 -7.39 5.56 6.45
N ALA A 99 -8.26 6.32 7.12
CA ALA A 99 -8.71 7.64 6.65
C ALA A 99 -7.57 8.68 6.54
N TYR A 100 -6.46 8.45 7.24
CA TYR A 100 -5.26 9.30 7.26
C TYR A 100 -4.13 8.75 6.37
N LEU A 101 -4.28 7.54 5.84
CA LEU A 101 -3.36 7.00 4.84
C LEU A 101 -3.67 7.63 3.48
N PRO A 102 -2.67 7.81 2.62
CA PRO A 102 -2.94 8.34 1.29
C PRO A 102 -3.83 7.36 0.50
N GLY A 103 -4.65 7.81 -0.45
CA GLY A 103 -5.49 6.92 -1.29
C GLY A 103 -4.76 6.36 -2.52
N THR A 104 -5.47 5.74 -3.45
CA THR A 104 -4.96 5.44 -4.81
C THR A 104 -4.66 6.73 -5.58
N TYR A 105 -3.79 6.68 -6.60
CA TYR A 105 -3.48 7.85 -7.45
C TYR A 105 -4.65 8.23 -8.36
N ARG A 106 -5.54 7.29 -8.64
CA ARG A 106 -6.78 7.50 -9.39
C ARG A 106 -7.98 7.11 -8.55
N PRO A 107 -9.19 7.60 -8.85
CA PRO A 107 -10.41 7.14 -8.18
C PRO A 107 -10.51 5.61 -8.25
N ARG A 108 -10.81 4.97 -7.11
CA ARG A 108 -10.81 3.51 -7.01
C ARG A 108 -11.83 2.86 -7.95
N GLU A 109 -12.97 3.51 -8.15
CA GLU A 109 -14.01 3.03 -9.06
C GLU A 109 -13.49 2.94 -10.50
N GLU A 110 -12.68 3.89 -10.96
CA GLU A 110 -12.02 3.79 -12.28
C GLU A 110 -11.03 2.64 -12.36
N LEU A 111 -10.29 2.39 -11.27
CA LEU A 111 -9.32 1.29 -11.20
C LEU A 111 -10.03 -0.07 -11.24
N ILE A 112 -11.19 -0.20 -10.57
CA ILE A 112 -12.02 -1.40 -10.58
C ILE A 112 -12.55 -1.65 -11.99
N ASP A 113 -13.14 -0.63 -12.63
CA ASP A 113 -13.70 -0.75 -13.97
C ASP A 113 -12.62 -1.19 -14.97
N GLU A 114 -11.42 -0.61 -14.86
CA GLU A 114 -10.32 -0.93 -15.74
C GLU A 114 -9.74 -2.33 -15.49
N PHE A 115 -9.52 -2.71 -14.23
CA PHE A 115 -9.07 -4.05 -13.85
C PHE A 115 -10.04 -5.11 -14.38
N THR A 116 -11.34 -4.90 -14.17
CA THR A 116 -12.40 -5.78 -14.67
C THR A 116 -12.35 -5.85 -16.20
N GLY A 117 -12.16 -4.72 -16.86
CA GLY A 117 -11.95 -4.65 -18.30
C GLY A 117 -10.79 -5.51 -18.80
N LEU A 118 -9.66 -5.55 -18.08
CA LEU A 118 -8.53 -6.42 -18.42
C LEU A 118 -8.83 -7.90 -18.18
N VAL A 119 -9.52 -8.26 -17.10
CA VAL A 119 -9.96 -9.64 -16.84
C VAL A 119 -10.88 -10.13 -17.96
N GLU A 120 -11.79 -9.28 -18.44
CA GLU A 120 -12.68 -9.61 -19.57
C GLU A 120 -11.94 -9.83 -20.90
N MET A 121 -10.70 -9.33 -21.05
CA MET A 121 -9.87 -9.58 -22.22
C MET A 121 -9.23 -10.98 -22.25
N ILE A 122 -9.36 -11.78 -21.19
CA ILE A 122 -8.93 -13.18 -21.17
C ILE A 122 -9.94 -13.97 -22.03
N GLU A 123 -9.48 -14.52 -23.15
CA GLU A 123 -10.32 -15.26 -24.11
C GLU A 123 -10.58 -16.70 -23.65
N ASP A 124 -9.61 -17.32 -22.98
CA ASP A 124 -9.75 -18.62 -22.32
C ASP A 124 -10.80 -18.53 -21.18
N GLU A 125 -11.96 -19.17 -21.40
CA GLU A 125 -13.12 -19.08 -20.52
C GLU A 125 -12.86 -19.74 -19.15
N ASP A 126 -12.05 -20.81 -19.10
CA ASP A 126 -11.72 -21.51 -17.87
C ASP A 126 -10.78 -20.67 -17.00
N LEU A 127 -9.76 -20.05 -17.60
CA LEU A 127 -8.88 -19.11 -16.90
C LEU A 127 -9.65 -17.89 -16.39
N ARG A 128 -10.47 -17.26 -17.24
CA ARG A 128 -11.29 -16.11 -16.82
C ARG A 128 -12.24 -16.50 -15.69
N GLY A 129 -12.86 -17.67 -15.81
CA GLY A 129 -13.71 -18.26 -14.77
C GLY A 129 -12.96 -18.42 -13.45
N LEU A 130 -11.75 -19.00 -13.48
CA LEU A 130 -10.91 -19.17 -12.29
C LEU A 130 -10.57 -17.81 -11.64
N VAL A 131 -10.16 -16.82 -12.42
CA VAL A 131 -9.86 -15.46 -11.92
C VAL A 131 -11.07 -14.87 -11.20
N ASN A 132 -12.24 -14.89 -11.84
CA ASN A 132 -13.47 -14.34 -11.27
C ASN A 132 -13.86 -15.02 -9.95
N HIS A 133 -13.84 -16.36 -9.88
CA HIS A 133 -14.18 -17.07 -8.64
C HIS A 133 -13.15 -16.82 -7.52
N VAL A 134 -11.87 -16.67 -7.86
CA VAL A 134 -10.84 -16.33 -6.86
C VAL A 134 -11.04 -14.92 -6.31
N LEU A 135 -11.41 -13.95 -7.15
CA LEU A 135 -11.73 -12.59 -6.73
C LEU A 135 -13.00 -12.52 -5.87
N GLU A 136 -14.04 -13.28 -6.23
CA GLU A 136 -15.26 -13.41 -5.42
C GLU A 136 -14.97 -13.99 -4.03
N ALA A 137 -14.06 -14.96 -3.95
CA ALA A 137 -13.62 -15.55 -2.69
C ALA A 137 -12.70 -14.63 -1.86
N SER A 138 -12.29 -13.48 -2.41
CA SER A 138 -11.27 -12.58 -1.83
C SER A 138 -11.75 -11.12 -1.80
N PRO A 139 -12.87 -10.81 -1.11
CA PRO A 139 -13.48 -9.47 -1.14
C PRO A 139 -12.54 -8.36 -0.64
N GLY A 140 -11.53 -8.69 0.18
CA GLY A 140 -10.53 -7.74 0.63
C GLY A 140 -9.63 -7.19 -0.49
N PHE A 141 -9.52 -7.88 -1.64
CA PHE A 141 -8.65 -7.50 -2.77
C PHE A 141 -8.84 -6.05 -3.21
N TRP A 142 -10.09 -5.60 -3.29
CA TRP A 142 -10.46 -4.27 -3.75
C TRP A 142 -10.01 -3.12 -2.83
N SER A 143 -9.61 -3.44 -1.60
CA SER A 143 -9.32 -2.44 -0.57
C SER A 143 -8.02 -2.69 0.18
N ALA A 144 -7.42 -3.86 0.09
CA ALA A 144 -6.17 -4.18 0.75
C ALA A 144 -5.01 -3.28 0.26
N PRO A 145 -4.02 -3.01 1.13
CA PRO A 145 -2.76 -2.43 0.70
C PRO A 145 -1.91 -3.46 -0.06
N ALA A 146 -1.08 -2.98 -0.99
CA ALA A 146 -0.11 -3.84 -1.70
C ALA A 146 1.06 -4.25 -0.78
N ALA A 147 1.35 -3.45 0.25
CA ALA A 147 2.40 -3.73 1.22
C ALA A 147 2.19 -2.95 2.53
N ILE A 148 2.97 -3.32 3.56
CA ILE A 148 2.80 -2.76 4.91
C ILE A 148 3.38 -1.34 5.03
N ARG A 149 4.49 -1.07 4.33
CA ARG A 149 5.30 0.14 4.56
C ARG A 149 5.66 0.94 3.31
N PHE A 150 5.77 0.30 2.16
CA PHE A 150 6.28 0.90 0.93
C PHE A 150 5.40 0.45 -0.25
N HIS A 151 5.46 1.15 -1.38
CA HIS A 151 4.85 0.78 -2.68
C HIS A 151 3.39 0.32 -2.58
N GLY A 152 2.45 1.26 -2.46
CA GLY A 152 1.04 0.89 -2.37
C GLY A 152 0.58 0.57 -0.94
N ALA A 153 1.25 1.13 0.07
CA ALA A 153 0.93 0.92 1.49
C ALA A 153 -0.29 1.72 1.99
N TYR A 154 -1.37 1.63 1.22
CA TYR A 154 -2.62 2.33 1.39
C TYR A 154 -3.81 1.52 0.89
N ARG A 155 -5.00 1.92 1.33
CA ARG A 155 -6.26 1.28 0.94
C ARG A 155 -6.44 1.30 -0.59
N GLY A 156 -6.63 0.12 -1.18
CA GLY A 156 -6.76 -0.06 -2.63
C GLY A 156 -5.42 -0.14 -3.38
N GLY A 157 -4.29 -0.08 -2.66
CA GLY A 157 -2.96 -0.19 -3.27
C GLY A 157 -2.74 -1.54 -3.95
N LEU A 158 -3.31 -2.64 -3.42
CA LEU A 158 -3.21 -3.97 -4.04
C LEU A 158 -3.86 -3.99 -5.44
N LEU A 159 -5.06 -3.40 -5.57
CA LEU A 159 -5.75 -3.27 -6.84
C LEU A 159 -4.94 -2.45 -7.84
N GLU A 160 -4.45 -1.28 -7.42
CA GLU A 160 -3.68 -0.38 -8.29
C GLU A 160 -2.38 -1.04 -8.78
N HIS A 161 -1.64 -1.68 -7.87
CA HIS A 161 -0.45 -2.46 -8.19
C HIS A 161 -0.75 -3.59 -9.17
N THR A 162 -1.76 -4.42 -8.88
CA THR A 162 -2.13 -5.56 -9.74
C THR A 162 -2.54 -5.08 -11.14
N LEU A 163 -3.30 -3.99 -11.24
CA LEU A 163 -3.67 -3.38 -12.52
C LEU A 163 -2.44 -2.95 -13.34
N HIS A 164 -1.45 -2.31 -12.72
CA HIS A 164 -0.22 -1.92 -13.41
C HIS A 164 0.59 -3.14 -13.87
N VAL A 165 0.72 -4.16 -13.01
CA VAL A 165 1.38 -5.42 -13.36
C VAL A 165 0.70 -6.08 -14.55
N MET A 166 -0.64 -6.15 -14.56
CA MET A 166 -1.42 -6.65 -15.69
C MET A 166 -1.17 -5.87 -16.99
N ARG A 167 -1.10 -4.53 -16.94
CA ARG A 167 -0.78 -3.69 -18.11
C ARG A 167 0.63 -3.94 -18.65
N ILE A 168 1.62 -4.06 -17.77
CA ILE A 168 3.01 -4.37 -18.16
C ILE A 168 3.08 -5.76 -18.79
N CYS A 169 2.40 -6.73 -18.20
CA CYS A 169 2.28 -8.09 -18.70
C CYS A 169 1.61 -8.14 -20.08
N LEU A 170 0.50 -7.43 -20.27
CA LEU A 170 -0.19 -7.32 -21.56
C LEU A 170 0.73 -6.72 -22.63
N SER A 171 1.42 -5.62 -22.31
CA SER A 171 2.38 -4.99 -23.23
C SER A 171 3.53 -5.93 -23.59
N SER A 172 3.98 -6.74 -22.63
CA SER A 172 5.04 -7.74 -22.84
C SER A 172 4.54 -8.89 -23.73
N ALA A 173 3.30 -9.36 -23.53
CA ALA A 173 2.68 -10.37 -24.38
C ALA A 173 2.60 -9.88 -25.84
N ASP A 174 2.23 -8.62 -26.08
CA ASP A 174 2.19 -8.02 -27.42
C ASP A 174 3.57 -8.01 -28.09
N ILE A 175 4.63 -7.70 -27.33
CA ILE A 175 6.01 -7.70 -27.84
C ILE A 175 6.48 -9.11 -28.22
N TYR A 176 6.22 -10.09 -27.36
CA TYR A 176 6.72 -11.46 -27.56
C TYR A 176 5.84 -12.28 -28.52
N GLY A 177 4.57 -11.90 -28.68
CA GLY A 177 3.58 -12.57 -29.52
C GLY A 177 3.27 -13.98 -29.03
N GLY A 178 2.90 -14.88 -29.94
CA GLY A 178 2.54 -16.29 -29.64
C GLY A 178 3.66 -17.17 -29.06
N ARG A 179 4.76 -16.59 -28.59
CA ARG A 179 5.78 -17.24 -27.76
C ARG A 179 5.46 -17.19 -26.27
N VAL A 180 4.45 -16.43 -25.89
CA VAL A 180 3.93 -16.29 -24.54
C VAL A 180 2.42 -16.52 -24.61
N ASN A 181 1.86 -17.31 -23.71
CA ASN A 181 0.43 -17.41 -23.59
C ASN A 181 -0.12 -16.15 -22.90
N ARG A 182 -0.72 -15.27 -23.70
CA ARG A 182 -1.26 -13.98 -23.27
C ARG A 182 -2.28 -14.13 -22.14
N ASP A 183 -3.20 -15.07 -22.28
CA ASP A 183 -4.32 -15.26 -21.37
C ASP A 183 -3.86 -15.85 -20.04
N LEU A 184 -2.94 -16.82 -20.09
CA LEU A 184 -2.28 -17.34 -18.89
C LEU A 184 -1.51 -16.25 -18.15
N LEU A 185 -0.75 -15.43 -18.88
CA LEU A 185 0.02 -14.35 -18.27
C LEU A 185 -0.90 -13.30 -17.63
N LEU A 186 -2.01 -12.93 -18.28
CA LEU A 186 -2.94 -11.94 -17.75
C LEU A 186 -3.72 -12.49 -16.54
N ALA A 187 -4.15 -13.75 -16.59
CA ALA A 187 -4.81 -14.44 -15.49
C ALA A 187 -3.89 -14.56 -14.26
N THR A 188 -2.63 -14.97 -14.46
CA THR A 188 -1.67 -15.09 -13.36
C THR A 188 -1.24 -13.73 -12.82
N ALA A 189 -1.13 -12.70 -13.66
CA ALA A 189 -0.92 -11.33 -13.21
C ALA A 189 -2.07 -10.81 -12.35
N ALA A 190 -3.33 -11.13 -12.68
CA ALA A 190 -4.48 -10.74 -11.86
C ALA A 190 -4.48 -11.39 -10.46
N LEU A 191 -3.84 -12.56 -10.32
CA LEU A 191 -3.89 -13.38 -9.11
C LEU A 191 -2.58 -13.44 -8.31
N HIS A 192 -1.47 -12.90 -8.85
CA HIS A 192 -0.12 -13.14 -8.29
C HIS A 192 0.01 -12.79 -6.81
N ASP A 193 -0.64 -11.71 -6.40
CA ASP A 193 -0.60 -11.16 -5.04
C ASP A 193 -1.92 -11.35 -4.26
N ILE A 194 -2.83 -12.21 -4.75
CA ILE A 194 -4.17 -12.37 -4.16
C ILE A 194 -4.15 -12.79 -2.69
N GLY A 195 -3.07 -13.43 -2.24
CA GLY A 195 -2.88 -13.77 -0.83
C GLY A 195 -2.88 -12.56 0.10
N LYS A 196 -2.63 -11.34 -0.41
CA LYS A 196 -2.68 -10.08 0.36
C LYS A 196 -4.10 -9.59 0.62
N ALA A 197 -5.09 -10.03 -0.15
CA ALA A 197 -6.48 -9.55 -0.08
C ALA A 197 -7.05 -9.56 1.34
N ASP A 198 -6.86 -10.66 2.06
CA ASP A 198 -7.32 -10.84 3.44
C ASP A 198 -6.14 -11.20 4.36
N ALA A 199 -4.98 -10.56 4.14
CA ALA A 199 -3.76 -10.79 4.92
C ALA A 199 -3.69 -9.99 6.22
N TYR A 200 -4.60 -9.04 6.39
CA TYR A 200 -4.56 -8.05 7.46
C TYR A 200 -5.86 -8.11 8.27
N ASP A 201 -5.81 -7.68 9.52
CA ASP A 201 -6.98 -7.60 10.42
C ASP A 201 -7.92 -6.45 10.02
N GLY A 202 -8.37 -6.45 8.76
CA GLY A 202 -9.13 -5.39 8.11
C GLY A 202 -8.32 -4.63 7.03
N PRO A 203 -9.01 -3.98 6.07
CA PRO A 203 -8.38 -3.34 4.91
C PRO A 203 -7.53 -2.11 5.24
N GLU A 204 -7.66 -1.59 6.45
CA GLU A 204 -6.93 -0.41 6.93
C GLU A 204 -5.90 -0.77 8.03
N SER A 205 -5.91 -2.03 8.49
CA SER A 205 -4.95 -2.57 9.44
C SER A 205 -3.61 -2.85 8.78
N ARG A 206 -2.53 -2.40 9.41
CA ARG A 206 -1.15 -2.76 9.03
C ARG A 206 -0.59 -3.95 9.82
N GLN A 207 -1.43 -4.61 10.61
CA GLN A 207 -1.05 -5.80 11.36
C GLN A 207 -1.36 -7.03 10.50
N PRO A 208 -0.32 -7.75 10.02
CA PRO A 208 -0.55 -9.01 9.33
C PRO A 208 -1.14 -10.02 10.31
N LEU A 209 -2.12 -10.78 9.82
CA LEU A 209 -2.70 -11.92 10.53
C LEU A 209 -1.60 -12.95 10.86
N GLU A 210 -1.85 -13.79 11.86
CA GLU A 210 -0.87 -14.80 12.30
C GLU A 210 -0.43 -15.70 11.13
N ASP A 211 -1.37 -16.19 10.33
CA ASP A 211 -1.09 -17.02 9.17
C ASP A 211 -0.29 -16.28 8.09
N GLU A 212 -0.49 -14.98 7.91
CA GLU A 212 0.34 -14.18 6.99
C GLU A 212 1.79 -14.13 7.47
N ARG A 213 2.03 -14.00 8.78
CA ARG A 213 3.40 -14.00 9.34
C ARG A 213 4.08 -15.36 9.25
N LEU A 214 3.31 -16.45 9.26
CA LEU A 214 3.83 -17.82 9.25
C LEU A 214 4.02 -18.37 7.83
N LEU A 215 3.09 -18.08 6.91
CA LEU A 215 3.05 -18.65 5.56
C LEU A 215 3.46 -17.66 4.47
N GLY A 216 3.19 -16.37 4.69
CA GLY A 216 3.36 -15.32 3.69
C GLY A 216 2.29 -15.35 2.59
N HIS A 217 2.10 -14.21 1.93
CA HIS A 217 1.05 -14.01 0.93
C HIS A 217 1.18 -14.93 -0.28
N ILE A 218 2.40 -15.26 -0.73
CA ILE A 218 2.62 -16.12 -1.91
C ILE A 218 1.99 -17.50 -1.69
N VAL A 219 2.32 -18.15 -0.57
CA VAL A 219 1.81 -19.49 -0.24
C VAL A 219 0.31 -19.43 -0.02
N ARG A 220 -0.18 -18.40 0.68
CA ARG A 220 -1.63 -18.20 0.92
C ARG A 220 -2.40 -18.01 -0.38
N GLY A 221 -1.85 -17.24 -1.34
CA GLY A 221 -2.43 -17.04 -2.66
C GLY A 221 -2.51 -18.34 -3.45
N VAL A 222 -1.42 -19.12 -3.51
CA VAL A 222 -1.40 -20.44 -4.16
C VAL A 222 -2.43 -21.39 -3.55
N MET A 223 -2.51 -21.47 -2.22
CA MET A 223 -3.50 -22.32 -1.53
C MET A 223 -4.95 -21.89 -1.80
N LEU A 224 -5.20 -20.59 -1.92
CA LEU A 224 -6.51 -20.04 -2.29
C LEU A 224 -6.87 -20.43 -3.72
N VAL A 225 -5.98 -20.19 -4.68
CA VAL A 225 -6.21 -20.52 -6.10
C VAL A 225 -6.41 -22.02 -6.27
N GLU A 226 -5.60 -22.86 -5.63
CA GLU A 226 -5.74 -24.33 -5.68
C GLU A 226 -7.08 -24.79 -5.09
N ARG A 227 -7.51 -24.21 -3.97
CA ARG A 227 -8.81 -24.52 -3.36
C ARG A 227 -9.96 -24.13 -4.29
N VAL A 228 -9.96 -22.89 -4.80
CA VAL A 228 -11.03 -22.41 -5.69
C VAL A 228 -11.08 -23.24 -6.97
N ALA A 229 -9.92 -23.55 -7.58
CA ALA A 229 -9.84 -24.42 -8.75
C ALA A 229 -10.45 -25.80 -8.48
N ARG A 230 -10.26 -26.37 -7.29
CA ARG A 230 -10.90 -27.62 -6.88
C ARG A 230 -12.41 -27.47 -6.71
N ASP A 231 -12.86 -26.38 -6.07
CA ASP A 231 -14.28 -26.15 -5.77
C ASP A 231 -15.11 -25.94 -7.05
N ILE A 232 -14.53 -25.33 -8.08
CA ILE A 232 -15.17 -25.14 -9.39
C ILE A 232 -14.93 -26.32 -10.35
N GLU A 233 -14.26 -27.39 -9.89
CA GLU A 233 -13.86 -28.53 -10.72
C GLU A 233 -13.11 -28.10 -12.00
N TYR A 234 -12.16 -27.16 -11.87
CA TYR A 234 -11.39 -26.59 -12.98
C TYR A 234 -10.83 -27.69 -13.89
N ALA A 235 -11.24 -27.64 -15.17
CA ALA A 235 -10.92 -28.64 -16.18
C ALA A 235 -10.45 -28.00 -17.49
N GLY A 236 -9.85 -26.81 -17.41
CA GLY A 236 -9.35 -26.09 -18.58
C GLY A 236 -8.16 -26.78 -19.25
N ASP A 237 -7.94 -26.46 -20.52
CA ASP A 237 -6.86 -27.02 -21.34
C ASP A 237 -5.47 -26.66 -20.80
N ILE A 238 -5.36 -25.53 -20.11
CA ILE A 238 -4.13 -25.10 -19.42
C ILE A 238 -4.06 -25.78 -18.04
N PRO A 239 -3.03 -26.61 -17.79
CA PRO A 239 -2.89 -27.28 -16.49
C PRO A 239 -2.84 -26.29 -15.33
N LEU A 240 -3.47 -26.62 -14.21
CA LEU A 240 -3.44 -25.77 -13.01
C LEU A 240 -2.00 -25.47 -12.54
N SER A 241 -1.05 -26.40 -12.73
CA SER A 241 0.37 -26.15 -12.43
C SER A 241 0.95 -24.96 -13.19
N ASP A 242 0.49 -24.73 -14.42
CA ASP A 242 0.98 -23.65 -15.28
C ASP A 242 0.41 -22.29 -14.84
N VAL A 243 -0.75 -22.29 -14.16
CA VAL A 243 -1.32 -21.13 -13.48
C VAL A 243 -0.62 -20.87 -12.14
N LEU A 244 -0.40 -21.91 -11.34
CA LEU A 244 0.20 -21.78 -10.01
C LEU A 244 1.68 -21.39 -10.08
N HIS A 245 2.41 -21.82 -11.11
CA HIS A 245 3.86 -21.60 -11.20
C HIS A 245 4.25 -20.11 -11.31
N PRO A 246 3.67 -19.29 -12.20
CA PRO A 246 3.92 -17.84 -12.21
C PRO A 246 3.56 -17.18 -10.86
N ILE A 247 2.45 -17.58 -10.23
CA ILE A 247 2.03 -17.04 -8.93
C ILE A 247 3.03 -17.40 -7.83
N ILE A 248 3.50 -18.64 -7.74
CA ILE A 248 4.45 -19.03 -6.68
C ILE A 248 5.87 -18.48 -6.93
N SER A 249 6.20 -18.09 -8.17
CA SER A 249 7.55 -17.65 -8.54
C SER A 249 7.70 -16.14 -8.76
N HIS A 250 6.64 -15.33 -8.60
CA HIS A 250 6.65 -13.92 -9.03
C HIS A 250 7.71 -13.04 -8.32
N HIS A 251 8.13 -13.35 -7.11
CA HIS A 251 9.26 -12.63 -6.47
C HIS A 251 10.63 -12.90 -7.14
N GLY A 252 10.70 -13.81 -8.11
CA GLY A 252 11.85 -14.02 -8.99
C GLY A 252 12.96 -14.88 -8.40
N GLU A 253 13.55 -14.42 -7.30
CA GLU A 253 14.70 -15.07 -6.66
C GLU A 253 14.34 -15.61 -5.28
N LEU A 254 15.01 -16.69 -4.86
CA LEU A 254 14.83 -17.26 -3.51
C LEU A 254 15.20 -16.24 -2.42
N GLU A 255 16.20 -15.40 -2.68
CA GLU A 255 16.64 -14.33 -1.77
C GLU A 255 15.59 -13.22 -1.60
N TYR A 256 14.68 -13.08 -2.56
CA TYR A 256 13.55 -12.14 -2.51
C TYR A 256 12.26 -12.79 -1.96
N GLY A 257 12.34 -14.04 -1.50
CA GLY A 257 11.24 -14.74 -0.83
C GLY A 257 10.37 -15.60 -1.73
N ALA A 258 10.72 -15.77 -3.01
CA ALA A 258 10.06 -16.74 -3.88
C ALA A 258 10.34 -18.17 -3.39
N PRO A 259 9.34 -19.04 -3.21
CA PRO A 259 9.57 -20.46 -2.94
C PRO A 259 10.33 -21.19 -4.06
N VAL A 260 10.14 -20.77 -5.31
CA VAL A 260 10.82 -21.30 -6.50
C VAL A 260 11.07 -20.15 -7.49
N THR A 261 12.08 -20.28 -8.34
CA THR A 261 12.39 -19.28 -9.37
C THR A 261 11.50 -19.44 -10.61
N PRO A 262 11.26 -18.37 -11.39
CA PRO A 262 10.55 -18.45 -12.65
C PRO A 262 11.15 -19.48 -13.59
N GLY A 263 10.30 -20.33 -14.14
CA GLY A 263 10.66 -21.47 -14.99
C GLY A 263 9.95 -21.45 -16.35
N THR A 264 9.10 -20.45 -16.58
CA THR A 264 8.35 -20.23 -17.82
C THR A 264 8.51 -18.76 -18.24
N PRO A 265 8.31 -18.46 -19.54
CA PRO A 265 8.26 -17.07 -20.01
C PRO A 265 7.24 -16.22 -19.23
N GLU A 266 6.07 -16.77 -18.94
CA GLU A 266 5.00 -16.11 -18.19
C GLU A 266 5.46 -15.75 -16.77
N GLY A 267 6.06 -16.71 -16.05
CA GLY A 267 6.59 -16.45 -14.71
C GLY A 267 7.72 -15.41 -14.71
N LEU A 268 8.59 -15.42 -15.73
CA LEU A 268 9.70 -14.48 -15.83
C LEU A 268 9.19 -13.06 -16.11
N ILE A 269 8.22 -12.92 -17.02
CA ILE A 269 7.60 -11.64 -17.35
C ILE A 269 6.83 -11.10 -16.15
N LEU A 270 6.01 -11.92 -15.50
CA LEU A 270 5.25 -11.54 -14.31
C LEU A 270 6.19 -11.04 -13.20
N SER A 271 7.28 -11.77 -12.93
CA SER A 271 8.26 -11.37 -11.93
C SER A 271 8.95 -10.03 -12.24
N GLY A 272 9.30 -9.82 -13.51
CA GLY A 272 9.85 -8.54 -13.95
C GLY A 272 8.84 -7.39 -13.85
N ALA A 273 7.57 -7.65 -14.18
CA ALA A 273 6.48 -6.68 -14.12
C ALA A 273 6.17 -6.26 -12.68
N ASP A 274 6.06 -7.21 -11.76
CA ASP A 274 5.90 -6.99 -10.31
C ASP A 274 7.04 -6.11 -9.77
N THR A 275 8.29 -6.52 -10.01
CA THR A 275 9.48 -5.77 -9.57
C THR A 275 9.51 -4.33 -10.11
N LEU A 276 9.15 -4.16 -11.39
CA LEU A 276 9.14 -2.86 -12.06
C LEU A 276 8.10 -1.93 -11.44
N ASP A 277 6.86 -2.41 -11.25
CA ASP A 277 5.81 -1.60 -10.63
C ASP A 277 6.14 -1.27 -9.18
N ALA A 278 6.49 -2.28 -8.36
CA ALA A 278 6.80 -2.07 -6.94
C ALA A 278 7.95 -1.06 -6.73
N SER A 279 8.96 -1.09 -7.60
CA SER A 279 10.07 -0.12 -7.56
C SER A 279 9.65 1.29 -7.98
N THR A 280 8.84 1.38 -9.03
CA THR A 280 8.40 2.67 -9.61
C THR A 280 7.38 3.36 -8.71
N THR A 281 6.36 2.64 -8.26
CA THR A 281 5.37 3.09 -7.28
C THR A 281 6.04 3.48 -5.96
N GLY A 282 7.07 2.74 -5.52
CA GLY A 282 7.89 3.12 -4.37
C GLY A 282 8.53 4.51 -4.51
N TYR A 283 8.94 4.93 -5.71
CA TYR A 283 9.45 6.27 -5.93
C TYR A 283 8.35 7.32 -5.89
N PHE A 284 7.19 7.04 -6.50
CA PHE A 284 6.05 7.95 -6.47
C PHE A 284 5.52 8.15 -5.05
N ASP A 285 5.48 7.11 -4.24
CA ASP A 285 5.08 7.18 -2.83
C ASP A 285 6.03 8.07 -2.02
N LEU A 286 7.34 7.98 -2.25
CA LEU A 286 8.33 8.86 -1.62
C LEU A 286 8.14 10.34 -2.00
N TRP A 287 7.54 10.61 -3.16
CA TRP A 287 7.33 11.94 -3.70
C TRP A 287 5.95 12.54 -3.37
N ARG A 288 5.04 11.73 -2.82
CA ARG A 288 3.64 12.10 -2.55
C ARG A 288 3.51 13.30 -1.63
N ASP A 289 4.32 13.35 -0.58
CA ASP A 289 4.29 14.41 0.44
C ASP A 289 5.35 15.52 0.18
N LYS A 290 5.97 15.55 -1.01
CA LYS A 290 6.98 16.56 -1.38
C LYS A 290 6.34 17.69 -2.20
N VAL A 291 6.05 18.81 -1.53
CA VAL A 291 5.53 20.05 -2.14
C VAL A 291 6.63 20.75 -2.95
N ASP A 292 6.25 21.29 -4.11
CA ASP A 292 6.94 22.22 -5.01
C ASP A 292 8.46 22.09 -5.24
N GLY A 293 8.81 21.98 -6.52
CA GLY A 293 10.19 22.07 -6.98
C GLY A 293 10.98 20.76 -6.86
N GLU A 294 12.26 20.85 -7.21
CA GLU A 294 13.07 19.68 -7.45
C GLU A 294 13.54 19.19 -6.10
N SER A 295 13.23 17.94 -5.78
CA SER A 295 13.60 17.37 -4.50
C SER A 295 14.34 16.05 -4.65
N TRP A 296 15.27 15.82 -3.74
CA TRP A 296 16.04 14.60 -3.63
C TRP A 296 15.70 13.90 -2.32
N THR A 297 15.34 12.63 -2.41
CA THR A 297 15.02 11.78 -1.25
C THR A 297 15.89 10.54 -1.30
N TYR A 298 16.45 10.11 -0.17
CA TYR A 298 17.17 8.84 -0.13
C TYR A 298 16.15 7.70 -0.02
N SER A 299 16.15 6.79 -1.00
CA SER A 299 15.34 5.58 -0.95
C SER A 299 16.14 4.46 -0.30
N ASN A 300 15.60 3.90 0.79
CA ASN A 300 16.18 2.72 1.42
C ASN A 300 16.04 1.46 0.54
N GLN A 301 15.02 1.42 -0.32
CA GLN A 301 14.76 0.30 -1.22
C GLN A 301 15.81 0.22 -2.33
N SER A 302 16.07 1.34 -3.03
CA SER A 302 17.12 1.39 -4.06
C SER A 302 18.52 1.73 -3.51
N ARG A 303 18.62 1.96 -2.20
CA ARG A 303 19.85 2.38 -1.48
C ARG A 303 20.54 3.57 -2.16
N GLY A 304 19.75 4.50 -2.67
CA GLY A 304 20.22 5.60 -3.50
C GLY A 304 19.35 6.84 -3.42
N TRP A 305 19.87 7.96 -3.92
CA TRP A 305 19.14 9.21 -4.02
C TRP A 305 18.20 9.17 -5.22
N VAL A 306 16.92 9.39 -4.98
CA VAL A 306 15.86 9.51 -5.99
C VAL A 306 15.45 10.96 -6.13
N ARG A 307 15.29 11.42 -7.38
CA ARG A 307 14.94 12.80 -7.71
C ARG A 307 13.49 12.87 -8.17
N LYS A 308 12.68 13.75 -7.56
CA LYS A 308 11.39 14.19 -8.10
C LYS A 308 11.65 15.32 -9.13
N PRO A 309 11.37 15.12 -10.43
CA PRO A 309 11.53 16.17 -11.43
C PRO A 309 10.45 17.25 -11.32
N ASN A 310 10.79 18.50 -11.64
CA ASN A 310 9.84 19.63 -11.68
C ASN A 310 8.75 19.51 -12.74
N THR A 311 8.97 18.66 -13.74
CA THR A 311 8.09 18.51 -14.90
C THR A 311 7.04 17.41 -14.72
N TYR A 312 7.07 16.68 -13.60
CA TYR A 312 6.04 15.69 -13.33
C TYR A 312 4.84 16.42 -12.76
N ASP A 313 3.70 16.28 -13.45
CA ASP A 313 2.45 16.87 -13.02
C ASP A 313 2.03 16.28 -11.67
N GLN A 314 1.28 17.04 -10.87
CA GLN A 314 0.84 16.55 -9.55
C GLN A 314 -0.26 15.50 -9.61
N GLY A 315 -0.66 15.07 -10.82
CA GLY A 315 -1.49 13.89 -11.08
C GLY A 315 -2.82 13.91 -10.36
#